data_AF-A0A2N1M504-F1
#
_entry.id   AF-A0A2N1M504-F1
#
_cell.length_a   1.000
_cell.length_b   1.000
_cell.length_c   1.000
_cell.angle_alpha   90.00
_cell.angle_beta   90.00
_cell.angle_gamma   90.00
#
_symmetry.space_group_name_H-M   'P 1'
#
loop_
_entity.id
_entity.type
_entity.pdbx_description
1 polymer ?
#
loop_
_entity_poly.entity_id
_entity_poly.type
_entity_poly.pdbx_seq_one_letter_code
_entity_poly.pdbx_strand_id
1 'polypeptide(L)'
;MQNSANVIDGIRGSLNTIQITLQNITTECDQYQNLLHDSIQRVDNLRNQFNDNALNNEMEARREYLQLAQNRQEHIGELLCENFVYRLLIQRKDTQIAKHKRNVAFARYKIGRDNIGIRKIKNGRISAPKFYGTTGEDPADYIRDLCQWYEAFPNHDPNAGHQHQIRIDSFFESGLKDYAKYWYDIEIKGRNWELQNIGDNTGIANIGAINGLANNNVLHTINVNQF
;
A
#
# COMPACT_ATOMS: atom_id res chain seq x y z
N MET A 1 -122.51 -44.37 5.28
CA MET A 1 -121.73 -44.03 6.50
C MET A 1 -120.34 -44.60 6.33
N GLN A 2 -119.31 -43.79 6.48
CA GLN A 2 -117.91 -44.22 6.32
C GLN A 2 -117.48 -45.00 7.57
N ASN A 3 -116.83 -46.16 7.39
CA ASN A 3 -116.38 -47.00 8.50
C ASN A 3 -115.25 -46.28 9.26
N SER A 4 -115.46 -46.01 10.55
CA SER A 4 -114.50 -45.30 11.41
C SER A 4 -113.13 -45.98 11.48
N ALA A 5 -113.09 -47.31 11.37
CA ALA A 5 -111.83 -48.07 11.34
C ALA A 5 -110.93 -47.68 10.15
N ASN A 6 -111.52 -47.52 8.97
CA ASN A 6 -110.77 -47.19 7.75
C ASN A 6 -110.19 -45.76 7.80
N VAL A 7 -110.86 -44.83 8.49
CA VAL A 7 -110.36 -43.46 8.68
C VAL A 7 -109.16 -43.44 9.63
N ILE A 8 -109.22 -44.22 10.71
CA ILE A 8 -108.14 -44.33 11.70
C ILE A 8 -106.89 -44.98 11.07
N ASP A 9 -107.06 -46.04 10.27
CA ASP A 9 -105.94 -46.67 9.56
C ASP A 9 -105.28 -45.74 8.54
N GLY A 10 -106.07 -44.92 7.82
CA GLY A 10 -105.55 -43.91 6.90
C GLY A 10 -104.75 -42.80 7.60
N ILE A 11 -105.21 -42.34 8.78
CA ILE A 11 -104.48 -41.38 9.61
C ILE A 11 -103.16 -41.99 10.10
N ARG A 12 -103.19 -43.24 10.58
CA ARG A 12 -101.99 -43.95 11.03
C ARG A 12 -100.96 -44.11 9.90
N GLY A 13 -101.39 -44.48 8.69
CA GLY A 13 -100.50 -44.58 7.52
C GLY A 13 -99.88 -43.24 7.13
N SER A 14 -100.67 -42.16 7.18
CA SER A 14 -100.19 -40.81 6.89
C SER A 14 -99.17 -40.33 7.93
N LEU A 15 -99.44 -40.58 9.22
CA LEU A 15 -98.52 -40.23 10.32
C LEU A 15 -97.19 -40.98 10.23
N ASN A 16 -97.22 -42.29 9.91
CA ASN A 16 -95.99 -43.05 9.69
C ASN A 16 -95.17 -42.50 8.52
N THR A 17 -95.83 -42.10 7.43
CA THR A 17 -95.16 -41.51 6.27
C THR A 17 -94.49 -40.19 6.65
N ILE A 18 -95.21 -39.31 7.37
CA ILE A 18 -94.66 -38.03 7.87
C ILE A 18 -93.45 -38.28 8.78
N GLN A 19 -93.54 -39.25 9.70
CA GLN A 19 -92.44 -39.57 10.61
C GLN A 19 -91.18 -40.02 9.86
N ILE A 20 -91.32 -40.89 8.86
CA ILE A 20 -90.19 -41.35 8.03
C ILE A 20 -89.59 -40.17 7.25
N THR A 21 -90.43 -39.33 6.64
CA THR A 21 -89.96 -38.14 5.90
C THR A 21 -89.19 -37.18 6.81
N LEU A 22 -89.68 -36.92 8.01
CA LEU A 22 -88.99 -36.08 8.99
C LEU A 22 -87.65 -36.68 9.42
N GLN A 23 -87.58 -37.99 9.63
CA GLN A 23 -86.33 -38.66 9.98
C GLN A 23 -85.29 -38.55 8.86
N ASN A 24 -85.72 -38.73 7.61
CA ASN A 24 -84.85 -38.59 6.45
C ASN A 24 -84.32 -37.16 6.31
N ILE A 25 -85.20 -36.15 6.45
CA ILE A 25 -84.80 -34.73 6.39
C ILE A 25 -83.79 -34.40 7.49
N THR A 26 -84.00 -34.86 8.73
CA THR A 26 -83.04 -34.64 9.82
C THR A 26 -81.68 -35.26 9.50
N THR A 27 -81.69 -36.49 8.95
CA THR A 27 -80.46 -37.20 8.58
C THR A 27 -79.71 -36.50 7.45
N GLU A 28 -80.42 -36.01 6.43
CA GLU A 28 -79.84 -35.20 5.36
C GLU A 28 -79.29 -33.88 5.89
N CYS A 29 -80.02 -33.19 6.78
CA CYS A 29 -79.54 -31.97 7.43
C CYS A 29 -78.22 -32.20 8.18
N ASP A 30 -78.11 -33.28 8.95
CA ASP A 30 -76.89 -33.61 9.69
C ASP A 30 -75.72 -33.92 8.73
N GLN A 31 -75.99 -34.63 7.63
CA GLN A 31 -75.00 -34.89 6.59
C GLN A 31 -74.49 -33.61 5.94
N TYR A 32 -75.39 -32.69 5.59
CA TYR A 32 -75.00 -31.40 5.02
C TYR A 32 -74.19 -30.56 6.02
N GLN A 33 -74.55 -30.55 7.30
CA GLN A 33 -73.78 -29.85 8.32
C GLN A 33 -72.37 -30.40 8.45
N ASN A 34 -72.20 -31.73 8.45
CA ASN A 34 -70.89 -32.36 8.51
C ASN A 34 -70.03 -32.03 7.28
N LEU A 35 -70.60 -32.12 6.07
CA LEU A 35 -69.90 -31.75 4.83
C LEU A 35 -69.48 -30.28 4.82
N LEU A 36 -70.33 -29.40 5.33
CA LEU A 36 -70.06 -27.97 5.40
C LEU A 36 -68.95 -27.67 6.42
N HIS A 37 -68.97 -28.35 7.58
CA HIS A 37 -67.91 -28.25 8.57
C HIS A 37 -66.55 -28.71 8.04
N ASP A 38 -66.50 -29.89 7.42
CA ASP A 38 -65.30 -30.43 6.77
C ASP A 38 -64.77 -29.49 5.68
N SER A 39 -65.68 -28.90 4.90
CA SER A 39 -65.31 -27.94 3.85
C SER A 39 -64.68 -26.68 4.42
N ILE A 40 -65.27 -26.08 5.47
CA ILE A 40 -64.71 -24.90 6.15
C ILE A 40 -63.32 -25.22 6.68
N GLN A 41 -63.17 -26.35 7.38
CA GLN A 41 -61.88 -26.74 7.95
C GLN A 41 -60.81 -26.94 6.88
N ARG A 42 -61.15 -27.55 5.74
CA ARG A 42 -60.22 -27.69 4.60
C ARG A 42 -59.82 -26.34 4.01
N VAL A 43 -60.77 -25.42 3.84
CA VAL A 43 -60.48 -24.08 3.32
C VAL A 43 -59.54 -23.32 4.27
N ASP A 44 -59.78 -23.38 5.59
CA ASP A 44 -58.93 -22.74 6.57
C ASP A 44 -57.50 -23.33 6.57
N ASN A 45 -57.38 -24.66 6.50
CA ASN A 45 -56.08 -25.32 6.40
C ASN A 45 -55.31 -24.91 5.14
N LEU A 46 -55.98 -24.89 3.98
CA LEU A 46 -55.35 -24.45 2.73
C LEU A 46 -54.94 -22.98 2.77
N ARG A 47 -55.77 -22.13 3.38
CA ARG A 47 -55.47 -20.71 3.55
C ARG A 47 -54.24 -20.50 4.43
N ASN A 48 -54.16 -21.23 5.55
CA ASN A 48 -53.00 -21.16 6.44
C ASN A 48 -51.73 -21.64 5.74
N GLN A 49 -51.78 -22.79 5.05
CA GLN A 49 -50.63 -23.28 4.26
C GLN A 49 -50.18 -22.27 3.21
N PHE A 50 -51.12 -21.63 2.49
CA PHE A 50 -50.77 -20.64 1.49
C PHE A 50 -50.08 -19.42 2.10
N ASN A 51 -50.61 -18.92 3.23
CA ASN A 51 -50.02 -17.79 3.95
C ASN A 51 -48.62 -18.12 4.50
N ASP A 52 -48.45 -19.30 5.09
CA ASP A 52 -47.18 -19.73 5.66
C ASP A 52 -46.12 -19.90 4.55
N ASN A 53 -46.50 -20.50 3.43
CA ASN A 53 -45.61 -20.64 2.27
C ASN A 53 -45.22 -19.28 1.69
N ALA A 54 -46.16 -18.35 1.55
CA ALA A 54 -45.88 -17.00 1.06
C ALA A 54 -44.90 -16.26 2.00
N LEU A 55 -45.13 -16.34 3.30
CA LEU A 55 -44.27 -15.71 4.30
C LEU A 55 -42.86 -16.33 4.32
N ASN A 56 -42.76 -17.65 4.22
CA ASN A 56 -41.49 -18.36 4.19
C ASN A 56 -40.68 -17.99 2.93
N ASN A 57 -41.32 -17.96 1.77
CA ASN A 57 -40.69 -17.54 0.52
C ASN A 57 -40.17 -16.10 0.60
N GLU A 58 -40.94 -15.18 1.20
CA GLU A 58 -40.51 -13.80 1.37
C GLU A 58 -39.33 -13.68 2.35
N MET A 59 -39.36 -14.41 3.46
CA MET A 59 -38.25 -14.44 4.42
C MET A 59 -36.97 -15.03 3.83
N GLU A 60 -37.09 -16.05 2.98
CA GLU A 60 -35.95 -16.68 2.30
C GLU A 60 -35.33 -15.73 1.28
N ALA A 61 -36.14 -15.11 0.42
CA ALA A 61 -35.68 -14.09 -0.51
C ALA A 61 -34.98 -12.91 0.19
N ARG A 62 -35.51 -12.46 1.34
CA ARG A 62 -34.86 -11.42 2.16
C ARG A 62 -33.52 -11.88 2.71
N ARG A 63 -33.40 -13.12 3.19
CA ARG A 63 -32.13 -13.68 3.67
C ARG A 63 -31.09 -13.75 2.56
N GLU A 64 -31.46 -14.27 1.39
CA GLU A 64 -30.58 -14.35 0.23
C GLU A 64 -30.08 -12.96 -0.20
N TYR A 65 -30.99 -11.98 -0.25
CA TYR A 65 -30.62 -10.60 -0.59
C TYR A 65 -29.64 -10.00 0.43
N LEU A 66 -29.89 -10.19 1.73
CA LEU A 66 -29.00 -9.70 2.79
C LEU A 66 -27.61 -10.35 2.70
N GLN A 67 -27.57 -11.66 2.49
CA GLN A 67 -26.31 -12.39 2.34
C GLN A 67 -25.53 -11.92 1.11
N LEU A 68 -26.20 -11.72 -0.02
CA LEU A 68 -25.59 -11.19 -1.23
C LEU A 68 -25.04 -9.77 -1.00
N ALA A 69 -25.79 -8.91 -0.31
CA ALA A 69 -25.35 -7.56 0.01
C ALA A 69 -24.10 -7.55 0.91
N GLN A 70 -24.06 -8.43 1.92
CA GLN A 70 -22.91 -8.61 2.81
C GLN A 70 -21.68 -9.09 2.02
N ASN A 71 -21.82 -10.15 1.24
CA ASN A 71 -20.73 -10.70 0.43
C ASN A 71 -20.18 -9.66 -0.56
N ARG A 72 -21.06 -8.85 -1.18
CA ARG A 72 -20.63 -7.75 -2.06
C ARG A 72 -19.87 -6.68 -1.30
N GLN A 73 -20.33 -6.31 -0.11
CA GLN A 73 -19.66 -5.31 0.72
C GLN A 73 -18.26 -5.77 1.13
N GLU A 74 -18.11 -7.04 1.53
CA GLU A 74 -16.83 -7.65 1.86
C GLU A 74 -15.89 -7.65 0.65
N HIS A 75 -16.36 -8.14 -0.49
CA HIS A 75 -15.56 -8.20 -1.71
C HIS A 75 -15.13 -6.81 -2.22
N ILE A 76 -16.00 -5.80 -2.13
CA ILE A 76 -15.63 -4.41 -2.43
C ILE A 76 -14.53 -3.92 -1.49
N GLY A 77 -14.60 -4.26 -0.20
CA GLY A 77 -13.56 -3.94 0.77
C GLY A 77 -12.20 -4.54 0.41
N GLU A 78 -12.17 -5.83 0.03
CA GLU A 78 -10.97 -6.51 -0.45
C GLU A 78 -10.36 -5.81 -1.68
N LEU A 79 -11.19 -5.54 -2.69
CA LEU A 79 -10.74 -4.86 -3.91
C LEU A 79 -10.18 -3.46 -3.65
N LEU A 80 -10.76 -2.71 -2.71
CA LEU A 80 -10.25 -1.40 -2.31
C LEU A 80 -8.88 -1.52 -1.63
N CYS A 81 -8.71 -2.49 -0.73
CA CYS A 81 -7.43 -2.78 -0.09
C CYS A 81 -6.35 -3.17 -1.11
N GLU A 82 -6.67 -4.09 -2.03
CA GLU A 82 -5.75 -4.48 -3.10
C GLU A 82 -5.37 -3.29 -3.99
N ASN A 83 -6.35 -2.50 -4.44
CA ASN A 83 -6.11 -1.32 -5.28
C ASN A 83 -5.20 -0.30 -4.57
N PHE A 84 -5.43 -0.09 -3.28
CA PHE A 84 -4.59 0.78 -2.46
C PHE A 84 -3.14 0.29 -2.39
N VAL A 85 -2.92 -1.01 -2.14
CA VAL A 85 -1.58 -1.61 -2.12
C VAL A 85 -0.89 -1.49 -3.48
N TYR A 86 -1.59 -1.77 -4.58
CA TYR A 86 -1.04 -1.63 -5.93
C TYR A 86 -0.60 -0.18 -6.22
N ARG A 87 -1.40 0.81 -5.85
CA ARG A 87 -1.04 2.23 -5.99
C ARG A 87 0.21 2.59 -5.22
N LEU A 88 0.36 2.10 -3.99
CA LEU A 88 1.57 2.34 -3.20
C LEU A 88 2.81 1.70 -3.83
N LEU A 89 2.69 0.48 -4.37
CA LEU A 89 3.79 -0.19 -5.05
C LEU A 89 4.23 0.55 -6.31
N ILE A 90 3.27 1.02 -7.12
CA ILE A 90 3.54 1.83 -8.32
C ILE A 90 4.28 3.12 -7.92
N GLN A 91 3.75 3.86 -6.94
CA GLN A 91 4.38 5.10 -6.47
C GLN A 91 5.83 4.88 -5.99
N ARG A 92 6.07 3.80 -5.25
CA ARG A 92 7.43 3.44 -4.79
C ARG A 92 8.35 3.10 -5.96
N LYS A 93 7.86 2.38 -6.98
CA LYS A 93 8.63 2.05 -8.19
C LYS A 93 8.95 3.30 -9.01
N ASP A 94 8.00 4.20 -9.21
CA ASP A 94 8.21 5.46 -9.92
C ASP A 94 9.24 6.34 -9.23
N THR A 95 9.20 6.40 -7.89
CA THR A 95 10.20 7.12 -7.09
C THR A 95 11.60 6.54 -7.29
N GLN A 96 11.73 5.22 -7.30
CA GLN A 96 13.01 4.55 -7.57
C GLN A 96 13.52 4.82 -8.98
N ILE A 97 12.65 4.75 -9.99
CA ILE A 97 12.98 5.06 -11.39
C ILE A 97 13.43 6.51 -11.52
N ALA A 98 12.73 7.46 -10.90
CA ALA A 98 13.11 8.87 -10.91
C ALA A 98 14.48 9.09 -10.28
N LYS A 99 14.76 8.46 -9.12
CA LYS A 99 16.08 8.51 -8.47
C LYS A 99 17.17 7.92 -9.36
N HIS A 100 16.92 6.76 -9.97
CA HIS A 100 17.87 6.12 -10.87
C HIS A 100 18.17 7.00 -12.10
N LYS A 101 17.14 7.58 -12.73
CA LYS A 101 17.30 8.51 -13.85
C LYS A 101 18.17 9.72 -13.47
N ARG A 102 17.96 10.31 -12.28
CA ARG A 102 18.82 11.40 -11.78
C ARG A 102 20.26 10.95 -11.60
N ASN A 103 20.48 9.80 -10.98
CA ASN A 103 21.84 9.27 -10.75
C ASN A 103 22.57 9.00 -12.07
N VAL A 104 21.89 8.43 -13.07
CA VAL A 104 22.45 8.20 -14.41
C VAL A 104 22.78 9.54 -15.10
N ALA A 105 21.90 10.53 -15.01
CA ALA A 105 22.17 11.86 -15.55
C ALA A 105 23.40 12.51 -14.89
N PHE A 106 23.52 12.36 -13.56
CA PHE A 106 24.66 12.88 -12.79
C PHE A 106 25.97 12.19 -13.18
N ALA A 107 25.96 10.86 -13.30
CA ALA A 107 27.12 10.09 -13.75
C ALA A 107 27.55 10.49 -15.17
N ARG A 108 26.59 10.68 -16.08
CA ARG A 108 26.85 11.12 -17.46
C ARG A 108 27.46 12.52 -17.51
N TYR A 109 26.96 13.46 -16.70
CA TYR A 109 27.51 14.80 -16.60
C TYR A 109 28.97 14.77 -16.11
N LYS A 110 29.25 13.99 -15.05
CA LYS A 110 30.60 13.83 -14.50
C LYS A 110 31.59 13.29 -15.53
N ILE A 111 31.24 12.21 -16.22
CA ILE A 111 32.08 11.63 -17.29
C ILE A 111 32.34 12.65 -18.41
N GLY A 112 31.31 13.42 -18.81
CA GLY A 112 31.46 14.47 -19.83
C GLY A 112 32.43 15.57 -19.41
N ARG A 113 32.33 16.05 -18.17
CA ARG A 113 33.22 17.09 -17.61
C ARG A 113 34.67 16.59 -17.52
N ASP A 114 34.88 15.38 -17.00
CA ASP A 114 36.21 14.78 -16.85
C ASP A 114 36.88 14.58 -18.22
N ASN A 115 36.12 14.14 -19.24
CA ASN A 115 36.61 13.99 -20.60
C ASN A 115 36.99 15.33 -21.26
N ILE A 116 36.26 16.41 -20.96
CA ILE A 116 36.62 17.77 -21.41
C ILE A 116 37.90 18.24 -20.72
N GLY A 117 38.03 17.99 -19.42
CA GLY A 117 39.25 18.28 -18.65
C GLY A 117 40.47 17.59 -19.25
N ILE A 118 40.38 16.28 -19.49
CA ILE A 118 41.47 15.48 -20.10
C ILE A 118 41.81 15.98 -21.51
N ARG A 119 40.82 16.33 -22.34
CA ARG A 119 41.09 16.89 -23.69
C ARG A 119 41.77 18.26 -23.63
N LYS A 120 41.41 19.12 -22.67
CA LYS A 120 42.09 20.41 -22.46
C LYS A 120 43.55 20.22 -22.02
N ILE A 121 43.81 19.24 -21.16
CA ILE A 121 45.16 18.89 -20.70
C ILE A 121 46.02 18.36 -21.86
N LYS A 122 45.48 17.47 -22.71
CA LYS A 122 46.22 16.87 -23.85
C LYS A 122 46.55 17.85 -24.99
N ASN A 123 45.82 18.96 -25.13
CA ASN A 123 45.97 19.90 -26.25
C ASN A 123 46.92 21.10 -25.96
N GLY A 124 47.79 21.02 -24.95
CA GLY A 124 48.93 21.93 -24.80
C GLY A 124 48.63 23.39 -24.42
N ARG A 125 47.40 23.71 -24.00
CA ARG A 125 47.06 25.04 -23.44
C ARG A 125 46.86 24.93 -21.94
N ILE A 126 47.97 24.82 -21.22
CA ILE A 126 47.98 24.61 -19.77
C ILE A 126 48.02 25.97 -19.06
N SER A 127 46.86 26.47 -18.64
CA SER A 127 46.77 27.54 -17.63
C SER A 127 46.44 26.89 -16.29
N ALA A 128 47.14 27.29 -15.23
CA ALA A 128 46.77 26.89 -13.86
C ALA A 128 45.29 27.26 -13.59
N PRO A 129 44.54 26.39 -12.89
CA PRO A 129 43.17 26.68 -12.52
C PRO A 129 43.10 27.93 -11.65
N LYS A 130 42.05 28.73 -11.86
CA LYS A 130 41.81 29.98 -11.12
C LYS A 130 40.55 29.83 -10.28
N PHE A 131 40.54 30.44 -9.10
CA PHE A 131 39.39 30.47 -8.20
C PHE A 131 39.14 31.90 -7.73
N TYR A 132 37.94 32.41 -7.99
CA TYR A 132 37.55 33.79 -7.70
C TYR A 132 36.71 33.89 -6.42
N GLY A 133 36.10 32.79 -5.99
CA GLY A 133 35.25 32.73 -4.80
C GLY A 133 33.84 33.26 -5.06
N THR A 134 33.38 33.23 -6.32
CA THR A 134 32.05 33.71 -6.69
C THR A 134 30.98 32.65 -6.45
N THR A 135 29.71 33.08 -6.32
CA THR A 135 28.56 32.18 -6.17
C THR A 135 28.49 31.17 -7.33
N GLY A 136 28.64 29.88 -7.03
CA GLY A 136 28.64 28.80 -8.01
C GLY A 136 30.00 28.13 -8.25
N GLU A 137 31.09 28.69 -7.71
CA GLU A 137 32.39 28.01 -7.65
C GLU A 137 32.49 27.16 -6.37
N ASP A 138 32.90 25.90 -6.51
CA ASP A 138 33.11 24.98 -5.38
C ASP A 138 34.61 24.89 -5.05
N PRO A 139 35.05 25.23 -3.83
CA PRO A 139 36.43 25.08 -3.39
C PRO A 139 36.98 23.65 -3.56
N ALA A 140 36.14 22.62 -3.41
CA ALA A 140 36.56 21.23 -3.59
C ALA A 140 36.85 20.88 -5.05
N ASP A 141 36.09 21.46 -5.99
CA ASP A 141 36.36 21.34 -7.43
C ASP A 141 37.68 22.03 -7.79
N TYR A 142 37.95 23.21 -7.23
CA TYR A 142 39.19 23.93 -7.45
C TYR A 142 40.43 23.15 -6.97
N ILE A 143 40.41 22.62 -5.74
CA ILE A 143 41.52 21.83 -5.19
C ILE A 143 41.77 20.58 -6.04
N ARG A 144 40.70 19.88 -6.44
CA ARG A 144 40.79 18.69 -7.29
C ARG A 144 41.41 19.01 -8.66
N ASP A 145 40.95 20.08 -9.31
CA ASP A 145 41.47 20.50 -10.61
C ASP A 145 42.94 20.97 -10.50
N LEU A 146 43.34 21.59 -9.39
CA LEU A 146 44.72 21.99 -9.11
C LEU A 146 45.65 20.78 -8.92
N CYS A 147 45.23 19.77 -8.15
CA CYS A 147 46.00 18.54 -7.97
C CYS A 147 46.20 17.81 -9.30
N GLN A 148 45.13 17.65 -10.09
CA GLN A 148 45.21 17.03 -11.42
C GLN A 148 46.11 17.82 -12.38
N TRP A 149 46.07 19.15 -12.33
CA TRP A 149 46.96 20.02 -13.10
C TRP A 149 48.43 19.85 -12.69
N TYR A 150 48.70 19.75 -11.38
CA TYR A 150 50.04 19.56 -10.85
C TYR A 150 50.63 18.20 -11.22
N GLU A 151 49.83 17.12 -11.12
CA GLU A 151 50.23 15.76 -11.53
C GLU A 151 50.54 15.66 -13.03
N ALA A 152 49.88 16.47 -13.87
CA ALA A 152 50.09 16.51 -15.31
C ALA A 152 51.22 17.47 -15.74
N PHE A 153 51.86 18.19 -14.81
CA PHE A 153 52.85 19.22 -15.13
C PHE A 153 54.20 18.59 -15.52
N PRO A 154 54.76 18.89 -16.71
CA PRO A 154 55.83 18.10 -17.34
C PRO A 154 57.23 18.16 -16.70
N ASN A 155 57.40 18.83 -15.55
CA ASN A 155 58.69 18.98 -14.85
C ASN A 155 58.66 18.43 -13.40
N HIS A 156 57.77 17.50 -13.09
CA HIS A 156 57.73 16.85 -11.78
C HIS A 156 58.79 15.74 -11.71
N ASP A 157 59.96 16.02 -11.12
CA ASP A 157 60.93 15.01 -10.73
C ASP A 157 60.66 14.57 -9.27
N PRO A 158 60.13 13.35 -9.04
CA PRO A 158 59.85 12.85 -7.70
C PRO A 158 61.10 12.65 -6.83
N ASN A 159 62.30 12.66 -7.43
CA ASN A 159 63.59 12.50 -6.73
C ASN A 159 64.36 13.80 -6.54
N ALA A 160 63.82 14.95 -6.97
CA ALA A 160 64.48 16.23 -6.75
C ALA A 160 64.45 16.60 -5.26
N GLY A 161 65.64 16.87 -4.69
CA GLY A 161 65.77 17.28 -3.28
C GLY A 161 64.92 18.50 -2.94
N HIS A 162 64.55 18.68 -1.66
CA HIS A 162 63.57 19.67 -1.17
C HIS A 162 63.77 21.13 -1.63
N GLN A 163 64.94 21.49 -2.17
CA GLN A 163 65.22 22.81 -2.74
C GLN A 163 64.66 23.02 -4.16
N HIS A 164 64.30 21.94 -4.88
CA HIS A 164 63.75 21.98 -6.24
C HIS A 164 62.27 21.57 -6.31
N GLN A 165 61.64 21.21 -5.19
CA GLN A 165 60.21 20.96 -5.13
C GLN A 165 59.47 22.31 -5.19
N ILE A 166 58.92 22.64 -6.36
CA ILE A 166 57.95 23.74 -6.45
C ILE A 166 56.75 23.34 -5.59
N ARG A 167 56.58 24.03 -4.46
CA ARG A 167 55.53 23.70 -3.50
C ARG A 167 54.16 23.96 -4.14
N ILE A 168 53.28 22.96 -4.07
CA ILE A 168 51.89 23.07 -4.50
C ILE A 168 51.17 24.27 -3.86
N ASP A 169 51.59 24.65 -2.65
CA ASP A 169 51.14 25.83 -1.92
C ASP A 169 51.32 27.14 -2.71
N SER A 170 52.45 27.28 -3.41
CA SER A 170 52.73 28.45 -4.25
C SER A 170 51.77 28.51 -5.45
N PHE A 171 51.44 27.36 -6.03
CA PHE A 171 50.48 27.27 -7.13
C PHE A 171 49.05 27.51 -6.65
N PHE A 172 48.68 26.93 -5.51
CA PHE A 172 47.41 27.18 -4.83
C PHE A 172 47.22 28.67 -4.59
N GLU A 173 48.19 29.36 -3.96
CA GLU A 173 48.09 30.79 -3.72
C GLU A 173 47.98 31.59 -5.03
N SER A 174 48.76 31.24 -6.06
CA SER A 174 48.74 31.93 -7.34
C SER A 174 47.45 31.74 -8.15
N GLY A 175 46.71 30.66 -7.89
CA GLY A 175 45.43 30.35 -8.51
C GLY A 175 44.26 31.12 -7.90
N LEU A 176 44.37 31.60 -6.67
CA LEU A 176 43.37 32.47 -6.05
C LEU A 176 43.36 33.84 -6.74
N LYS A 177 42.17 34.36 -7.01
CA LYS A 177 41.93 35.66 -7.66
C LYS A 177 40.91 36.48 -6.89
N ASP A 178 41.00 37.79 -7.08
CA ASP A 178 40.06 38.79 -6.57
C ASP A 178 39.67 38.58 -5.11
N TYR A 179 38.38 38.38 -4.84
CA TYR A 179 37.83 38.22 -3.50
C TYR A 179 38.43 37.01 -2.77
N ALA A 180 38.62 35.87 -3.45
CA ALA A 180 39.25 34.69 -2.84
C ALA A 180 40.71 34.94 -2.45
N LYS A 181 41.48 35.68 -3.27
CA LYS A 181 42.87 36.04 -2.93
C LYS A 181 42.91 37.00 -1.74
N TYR A 182 42.06 38.02 -1.77
CA TYR A 182 41.94 39.01 -0.70
C TYR A 182 41.60 38.36 0.64
N TRP A 183 40.60 37.45 0.64
CA TRP A 183 40.23 36.70 1.83
C TRP A 183 41.36 35.79 2.34
N TYR A 184 42.02 35.04 1.46
CA TYR A 184 43.13 34.16 1.86
C TYR A 184 44.28 34.94 2.51
N ASP A 185 44.66 36.09 1.95
CA ASP A 185 45.76 36.88 2.48
C ASP A 185 45.47 37.51 3.85
N ILE A 186 44.21 37.88 4.11
CA ILE A 186 43.81 38.54 5.36
C ILE A 186 43.47 37.52 6.44
N GLU A 187 42.70 36.50 6.08
CA GLU A 187 42.16 35.56 7.05
C GLU A 187 43.12 34.40 7.24
N ILE A 188 43.61 33.77 6.18
CA ILE A 188 44.32 32.49 6.30
C ILE A 188 45.84 32.64 6.41
N LYS A 189 46.45 33.47 5.57
CA LYS A 189 47.90 33.51 5.35
C LYS A 189 48.64 34.07 6.57
N GLY A 190 49.68 33.36 7.00
CA GLY A 190 50.54 33.80 8.12
C GLY A 190 49.90 33.72 9.50
N ARG A 191 48.66 33.22 9.61
CA ARG A 191 48.04 32.93 10.91
C ARG A 191 48.42 31.52 11.38
N ASN A 192 48.72 31.40 12.67
CA ASN A 192 49.07 30.13 13.30
C ASN A 192 47.77 29.38 13.65
N TRP A 193 47.20 28.70 12.66
CA TRP A 193 45.96 27.94 12.84
C TRP A 193 46.25 26.66 13.65
N GLU A 194 46.07 26.71 14.97
CA GLU A 194 45.91 25.47 15.74
C GLU A 194 44.56 24.83 15.39
N LEU A 195 44.59 23.60 14.89
CA LEU A 195 43.42 22.78 14.57
C LEU A 195 42.67 22.37 15.86
N GLN A 196 42.06 23.32 16.58
CA GLN A 196 41.29 23.04 17.79
C GLN A 196 39.83 22.59 17.54
N ASN A 197 39.39 22.43 16.28
CA ASN A 197 38.00 22.06 15.97
C ASN A 197 37.83 21.11 14.76
N ILE A 198 38.67 20.09 14.66
CA ILE A 198 38.28 18.86 13.96
C ILE A 198 38.13 17.80 15.03
N GLY A 199 36.89 17.64 15.52
CA GLY A 199 36.51 16.43 16.22
C GLY A 199 36.91 15.26 15.34
N ASP A 200 37.81 14.44 15.87
CA ASP A 200 38.16 13.13 15.38
C ASP A 200 36.90 12.43 14.85
N ASN A 201 36.98 11.95 13.62
CA ASN A 201 35.90 11.41 12.81
C ASN A 201 35.29 10.09 13.38
N THR A 202 35.46 9.88 14.69
CA THR A 202 35.03 8.76 15.54
C THR A 202 33.51 8.74 15.75
N GLY A 203 32.82 9.86 15.52
CA GLY A 203 31.34 9.94 15.60
C GLY A 203 30.60 9.28 14.42
N ILE A 204 31.24 9.08 13.27
CA ILE A 204 30.61 8.49 12.07
C ILE A 204 30.79 6.96 12.00
N ALA A 205 31.73 6.38 12.77
CA ALA A 205 31.99 4.94 12.76
C ALA A 205 30.89 4.07 13.42
N ASN A 206 29.97 4.65 14.19
CA ASN A 206 28.97 3.89 14.97
C ASN A 206 27.67 3.53 14.24
N ILE A 207 27.39 4.04 13.03
CA ILE A 207 26.15 3.71 12.30
C ILE A 207 26.26 2.37 11.55
N GLY A 208 27.49 1.94 11.19
CA GLY A 208 27.74 0.63 10.58
C GLY A 208 27.61 -0.53 11.57
N ALA A 209 28.05 -0.35 12.82
CA ALA A 209 28.01 -1.38 13.87
C ALA A 209 26.57 -1.69 14.34
N ILE A 210 25.68 -0.70 14.36
CA ILE A 210 24.28 -0.87 14.81
C ILE A 210 23.45 -1.67 13.78
N ASN A 211 23.72 -1.52 12.47
CA ASN A 211 23.04 -2.31 11.43
C ASN A 211 23.65 -3.72 11.23
N GLY A 212 24.88 -3.96 11.68
CA GLY A 212 25.51 -5.28 11.71
C GLY A 212 25.05 -6.15 12.88
N LEU A 213 24.71 -5.55 14.03
CA LEU A 213 24.20 -6.26 15.21
C LEU A 213 22.72 -6.66 15.09
N ALA A 214 21.90 -5.92 14.34
CA ALA A 214 20.47 -6.18 14.21
C ALA A 214 20.11 -7.28 13.19
N ASN A 215 21.05 -7.73 12.35
CA ASN A 215 20.79 -8.64 11.22
C ASN A 215 21.36 -10.06 11.36
N ASN A 216 21.94 -10.43 12.51
CA ASN A 216 22.49 -11.77 12.76
C ASN A 216 21.77 -12.54 13.88
N ASN A 217 20.43 -12.47 13.88
CA ASN A 217 19.59 -13.32 14.73
C ASN A 217 18.89 -14.43 13.94
N VAL A 218 19.60 -15.08 12.99
CA VAL A 218 19.12 -16.27 12.29
C VAL A 218 20.31 -17.23 12.07
N LEU A 219 20.23 -18.40 12.74
CA LEU A 219 20.94 -19.68 12.48
C LEU A 219 22.24 -19.98 13.28
N HIS A 220 22.11 -20.43 14.52
CA HIS A 220 22.01 -21.88 14.83
C HIS A 220 22.04 -22.14 16.36
N THR A 221 20.93 -22.66 16.87
CA THR A 221 20.84 -23.77 17.82
C THR A 221 22.14 -24.20 18.52
N ILE A 222 22.19 -24.07 19.86
CA ILE A 222 22.41 -25.20 20.78
C ILE A 222 21.67 -24.92 22.10
N ASN A 223 20.82 -25.88 22.40
CA ASN A 223 20.08 -26.17 23.62
C ASN A 223 20.95 -26.06 24.89
N VAL A 224 20.59 -25.18 25.83
CA VAL A 224 21.10 -25.22 27.22
C VAL A 224 19.94 -25.56 28.13
N ASN A 225 19.55 -26.84 28.12
CA ASN A 225 18.77 -27.51 29.16
C ASN A 225 18.90 -29.02 28.91
N GLN A 226 19.84 -29.68 29.60
CA GLN A 226 19.73 -31.02 30.21
C GLN A 226 21.11 -31.57 30.63
N PHE A 227 21.30 -31.58 31.96
CA PHE A 227 22.33 -32.25 32.80
C PHE A 227 23.80 -31.87 32.64
#